data_AF-A0A1B7NLD8-F1
#
_entry.id   AF-A0A1B7NLD8-F1
#
_cell.length_a   1.000
_cell.length_b   1.000
_cell.length_c   1.000
_cell.angle_alpha   90.00
_cell.angle_beta   90.00
_cell.angle_gamma   90.00
#
_symmetry.space_group_name_H-M   'P 1'
#
loop_
_entity.id
_entity.type
_entity.pdbx_description
1 polymer ?
#
loop_
_entity_poly.entity_id
_entity_poly.type
_entity_poly.pdbx_seq_one_letter_code
_entity_poly.pdbx_strand_id
1 'polypeptide(L)' 'MAIKVGINGFGRIGRIVFRNAVEHDDVEVVAVNDPFIETHYAVRY' A
#
# COMPACT_ATOMS: atom_id res chain seq x y z
N MET A 1 7.18 -11.04 -14.33
CA MET A 1 7.63 -11.10 -12.92
C MET A 1 7.28 -9.76 -12.32
N ALA A 2 6.39 -9.72 -11.33
CA ALA A 2 5.94 -8.47 -10.74
C ALA A 2 7.06 -7.81 -9.93
N ILE A 3 7.14 -6.48 -9.95
CA ILE A 3 8.07 -5.68 -9.17
C ILE A 3 7.55 -5.63 -7.74
N LYS A 4 8.36 -6.08 -6.79
CA LYS A 4 8.02 -6.07 -5.37
C LYS A 4 8.30 -4.70 -4.76
N VAL A 5 7.28 -4.09 -4.17
CA VAL A 5 7.34 -2.71 -3.64
C VAL A 5 6.91 -2.69 -2.17
N GLY A 6 7.63 -1.91 -1.36
CA GLY A 6 7.22 -1.52 -0.01
C GLY A 6 6.72 -0.07 0.02
N ILE A 7 5.69 0.21 0.83
CA ILE A 7 5.17 1.57 1.02
C ILE A 7 5.56 2.07 2.41
N ASN A 8 6.25 3.20 2.49
CA ASN A 8 6.58 3.87 3.75
C ASN A 8 5.73 5.14 3.89
N GLY A 9 4.75 5.10 4.80
CA GLY A 9 3.70 6.10 4.97
C GLY A 9 2.40 5.70 4.26
N PHE A 10 1.38 5.30 5.02
CA PHE A 10 0.08 4.83 4.52
C PHE A 10 -1.03 5.88 4.66
N GLY A 11 -0.66 7.14 4.48
CA GLY A 11 -1.57 8.27 4.39
C GLY A 11 -2.30 8.37 3.05
N ARG A 12 -2.66 9.59 2.65
CA ARG A 12 -3.41 9.86 1.40
C ARG A 12 -2.74 9.26 0.15
N ILE A 13 -1.45 9.52 -0.05
CA ILE A 13 -0.72 9.07 -1.24
C ILE A 13 -0.42 7.57 -1.18
N GLY A 14 0.04 7.06 -0.04
CA GLY A 14 0.31 5.62 0.13
C GLY A 14 -0.90 4.75 -0.21
N ARG A 15 -2.12 5.16 0.20
CA ARG A 15 -3.36 4.45 -0.16
C ARG A 15 -3.73 4.54 -1.63
N ILE A 16 -3.47 5.68 -2.29
CA ILE A 16 -3.72 5.84 -3.74
C ILE A 16 -2.74 4.96 -4.53
N VAL A 17 -1.46 4.96 -4.14
CA VAL A 17 -0.43 4.10 -4.75
C VAL A 17 -0.80 2.63 -4.58
N PHE A 18 -1.17 2.20 -3.37
CA PHE A 18 -1.61 0.83 -3.10
C PHE A 18 -2.81 0.45 -3.98
N ARG A 19 -3.81 1.32 -4.07
CA ARG A 19 -5.01 1.07 -4.88
C ARG A 19 -4.71 0.89 -6.37
N ASN A 20 -3.86 1.75 -6.94
CA ASN A 20 -3.44 1.61 -8.33
C ASN A 20 -2.59 0.34 -8.52
N ALA A 21 -1.70 0.02 -7.59
CA ALA A 21 -0.88 -1.17 -7.68
C ALA A 21 -1.70 -2.47 -7.72
N VAL A 22 -2.87 -2.53 -7.08
CA VAL A 22 -3.78 -3.70 -7.16
C VAL A 22 -4.38 -3.88 -8.56
N GLU A 23 -4.46 -2.83 -9.37
CA GLU A 23 -4.97 -2.88 -10.75
C GLU A 23 -3.87 -3.22 -11.78
N HIS A 24 -2.63 -3.39 -11.32
CA HIS A 24 -1.44 -3.52 -12.16
C HIS A 24 -0.70 -4.85 -11.86
N ASP A 25 -0.83 -5.83 -12.75
CA ASP A 25 -0.21 -7.16 -12.61
C ASP A 25 1.34 -7.14 -12.60
N ASP A 26 1.95 -6.03 -13.00
CA ASP A 26 3.40 -5.81 -13.00
C ASP A 26 3.94 -5.31 -11.65
N VAL A 27 3.08 -5.05 -10.66
CA VAL A 27 3.47 -4.54 -9.32
C VAL A 27 2.86 -5.40 -8.21
N GLU A 28 3.68 -5.76 -7.22
CA GLU A 28 3.26 -6.49 -6.02
C GLU A 28 3.65 -5.68 -4.77
N VAL A 29 2.66 -5.17 -4.03
CA VAL A 29 2.95 -4.51 -2.74
C VAL A 29 3.13 -5.57 -1.66
N VAL A 30 4.35 -5.69 -1.13
CA VAL A 30 4.72 -6.75 -0.18
C VAL A 30 4.73 -6.29 1.28
N ALA A 31 4.79 -4.99 1.53
CA ALA A 31 4.82 -4.43 2.88
C ALA A 31 4.35 -2.98 2.91
N VAL A 32 3.76 -2.60 4.05
CA VAL A 32 3.38 -1.22 4.37
C VAL A 32 3.91 -0.91 5.77
N ASN A 33 4.56 0.23 5.94
CA ASN A 33 5.02 0.75 7.22
C ASN A 33 4.41 2.13 7.49
N ASP A 34 3.65 2.26 8.59
CA ASP A 34 3.17 3.54 9.09
C ASP A 34 3.02 3.46 10.63
N PRO A 35 3.77 4.25 11.42
CA PRO A 35 3.75 4.15 12.88
C PRO A 35 2.51 4.79 13.52
N PHE A 36 1.68 5.51 12.74
CA PHE A 36 0.52 6.25 13.25
C PHE A 36 -0.83 5.68 12.80
N ILE A 37 -0.80 4.56 12.06
CA ILE A 37 -2.00 3.90 11.54
C ILE A 37 -2.05 2.45 12.03
N GLU A 38 -3.11 2.11 12.74
CA GLU A 38 -3.40 0.71 13.04
C GLU A 38 -4.00 -0.01 11.82
N THR A 39 -3.79 -1.31 11.72
CA THR A 39 -4.25 -2.14 10.58
C THR A 39 -5.77 -2.04 10.37
N HIS A 40 -6.55 -2.00 11.44
CA HIS A 40 -8.01 -1.84 11.37
C HIS A 40 -8.43 -0.49 10.74
N TYR A 41 -7.62 0.55 10.91
CA TYR A 41 -7.84 1.85 10.32
C TYR A 41 -7.33 1.90 8.87
N ALA A 42 -6.22 1.21 8.57
CA ALA A 42 -5.65 1.10 7.23
C ALA A 42 -6.62 0.48 6.21
N VAL A 43 -7.44 -0.48 6.64
CA VAL A 43 -8.40 -1.21 5.78
C VAL A 43 -9.81 -0.60 5.80
N ARG A 44 -10.05 0.44 6.59
CA ARG A 44 -11.34 1.16 6.57
C ARG A 44 -11.44 1.97 5.27
N TYR A 45 -12.58 1.78 4.58
CA TYR A 45 -13.06 2.42 3.35
C TYR A 45 -12.18 3.52 2.72
#